data_AF-A0A317JD83-F1
#
_entry.id   AF-A0A317JD83-F1
#
_cell.length_a   1.000
_cell.length_b   1.000
_cell.length_c   1.000
_cell.angle_alpha   90.00
_cell.angle_beta   90.00
_cell.angle_gamma   90.00
#
_symmetry.space_group_name_H-M   'P 1'
#
loop_
_entity.id
_entity.type
_entity.pdbx_description
1 polymer ?
#
loop_
_entity_poly.entity_id
_entity_poly.type
_entity_poly.pdbx_seq_one_letter_code
_entity_poly.pdbx_strand_id
1 'polypeptide(L)'
;MLRRLAAWFALGCLLIFPAHSFDTRWHLLCSQKVGEQFGFTEHAWKIMQLGNFSADFFGPVSEYASKGLNGREVEALAHHQDNNRLVRGAALFLHFDNLNGDFRSNSDFDFLFSRLLETTQKVLASYNDLRIDDRTRKTLTLVTLGASLHAVQDFYSHSDWTHNSFDQPSGTARVPAWFEYRQNHGEPDQWPLHVQSGIYPPVAGALNTHTHMNHDNSRLLYTESENPGQPLRSQAEYHDAGLAPARGDNASDLAHQQLAVNTAIAGSIEWVGRVEENAGARMAIDSAKGWILKSRDAKLAKELEAGLLTEMALSCIAGKWDGDGNRDPICRSAMRRGTAVPGAGGGGLESEIVGLAANLLLPFALKYTGMFWDIHGQYHVLERLADQLGSDSGHYGFKK
;
A
#
# COMPACT_ATOMS: atom_id res chain seq x y z
N MET A 1 -25.73 -2.60 27.53
CA MET A 1 -26.17 -3.49 26.43
C MET A 1 -26.59 -2.74 25.17
N LEU A 2 -27.43 -1.69 25.26
CA LEU A 2 -27.85 -0.89 24.09
C LEU A 2 -26.68 -0.31 23.25
N ARG A 3 -25.62 0.22 23.87
CA ARG A 3 -24.44 0.72 23.14
C ARG A 3 -23.66 -0.37 22.40
N ARG A 4 -23.62 -1.59 22.95
CA ARG A 4 -23.04 -2.74 22.25
C ARG A 4 -23.94 -3.13 21.08
N LEU A 5 -25.24 -3.29 21.30
CA LEU A 5 -26.21 -3.61 20.23
C LEU A 5 -26.23 -2.57 19.12
N ALA A 6 -26.13 -1.27 19.43
CA ALA A 6 -26.01 -0.21 18.45
C ALA A 6 -24.66 -0.25 17.69
N ALA A 7 -23.55 -0.60 18.35
CA ALA A 7 -22.27 -0.83 17.70
C ALA A 7 -22.29 -2.08 16.79
N TRP A 8 -23.01 -3.15 17.18
CA TRP A 8 -23.23 -4.34 16.34
C TRP A 8 -24.18 -4.07 15.18
N PHE A 9 -25.18 -3.20 15.37
CA PHE A 9 -26.13 -2.80 14.34
C PHE A 9 -25.51 -1.82 13.34
N ALA A 10 -24.72 -0.86 13.84
CA ALA A 10 -23.80 -0.06 13.03
C ALA A 10 -22.88 -1.01 12.25
N LEU A 11 -22.12 -1.89 12.90
CA LEU A 11 -21.26 -2.89 12.25
C LEU A 11 -22.00 -3.76 11.21
N GLY A 12 -23.31 -4.00 11.36
CA GLY A 12 -24.13 -4.69 10.35
C GLY A 12 -24.50 -3.81 9.15
N CYS A 13 -24.80 -2.52 9.36
CA CYS A 13 -25.02 -1.54 8.30
C CYS A 13 -23.71 -1.15 7.57
N LEU A 14 -22.57 -1.32 8.25
CA LEU A 14 -21.21 -1.01 7.82
C LEU A 14 -20.63 -1.93 6.74
N LEU A 15 -21.31 -3.03 6.42
CA LEU A 15 -20.76 -4.11 5.60
C LEU A 15 -21.36 -4.17 4.19
N ILE A 16 -21.97 -3.07 3.70
CA ILE A 16 -22.80 -3.07 2.49
C ILE A 16 -22.17 -2.34 1.27
N PHE A 17 -21.00 -1.67 1.37
CA PHE A 17 -20.50 -0.83 0.26
C PHE A 17 -18.99 -0.93 -0.01
N PRO A 18 -18.56 -0.86 -1.30
CA PRO A 18 -17.15 -0.95 -1.69
C PRO A 18 -16.45 0.37 -1.38
N ALA A 19 -15.32 0.31 -0.67
CA ALA A 19 -14.46 1.46 -0.40
C ALA A 19 -13.10 1.24 -1.05
N HIS A 20 -12.62 2.28 -1.71
CA HIS A 20 -11.62 2.20 -2.77
C HIS A 20 -10.16 1.95 -2.32
N SER A 21 -9.38 1.37 -3.25
CA SER A 21 -7.92 1.08 -3.25
C SER A 21 -7.32 0.49 -1.96
N PHE A 22 -7.29 -0.84 -1.87
CA PHE A 22 -6.50 -1.51 -0.83
C PHE A 22 -6.10 -2.95 -1.22
N ASP A 23 -5.04 -3.09 -2.01
CA ASP A 23 -4.59 -4.36 -2.59
C ASP A 23 -3.54 -5.04 -1.70
N THR A 24 -3.99 -5.81 -0.72
CA THR A 24 -3.11 -6.31 0.35
C THR A 24 -2.41 -7.61 0.04
N ARG A 25 -2.99 -8.50 -0.75
CA ARG A 25 -2.38 -9.83 -0.90
C ARG A 25 -1.15 -9.78 -1.80
N TRP A 26 -1.11 -8.94 -2.83
CA TRP A 26 0.09 -8.78 -3.65
C TRP A 26 1.20 -8.03 -2.91
N HIS A 27 0.89 -6.97 -2.16
CA HIS A 27 1.87 -6.31 -1.26
C HIS A 27 2.39 -7.27 -0.20
N LEU A 28 1.51 -8.08 0.40
CA LEU A 28 1.86 -9.18 1.31
C LEU A 28 2.81 -10.18 0.64
N LEU A 29 2.52 -10.59 -0.60
CA LEU A 29 3.36 -11.51 -1.35
C LEU A 29 4.73 -10.88 -1.66
N CYS A 30 4.78 -9.61 -2.05
CA CYS A 30 6.03 -8.88 -2.27
C CYS A 30 6.87 -8.82 -1.00
N SER A 31 6.28 -8.42 0.13
CA SER A 31 6.92 -8.40 1.45
C SER A 31 7.41 -9.78 1.87
N GLN A 32 6.62 -10.83 1.65
CA GLN A 32 7.03 -12.21 1.90
C GLN A 32 8.22 -12.61 1.04
N LYS A 33 8.21 -12.29 -0.26
CA LYS A 33 9.29 -12.66 -1.19
C LYS A 33 10.59 -11.95 -0.90
N VAL A 34 10.53 -10.68 -0.50
CA VAL A 34 11.69 -9.97 0.09
C VAL A 34 12.17 -10.70 1.34
N GLY A 35 11.24 -11.06 2.22
CA GLY A 35 11.56 -11.79 3.44
C GLY A 35 12.31 -13.09 3.19
N GLU A 36 11.82 -13.90 2.24
CA GLU A 36 12.45 -15.15 1.79
C GLU A 36 13.85 -14.90 1.18
N GLN A 37 13.98 -13.90 0.31
CA GLN A 37 15.22 -13.59 -0.41
C GLN A 37 16.35 -13.12 0.52
N PHE A 38 16.04 -12.30 1.52
CA PHE A 38 17.03 -11.68 2.41
C PHE A 38 17.13 -12.36 3.79
N GLY A 39 16.42 -13.47 3.99
CA GLY A 39 16.50 -14.28 5.20
C GLY A 39 15.82 -13.64 6.42
N PHE A 40 14.75 -12.88 6.22
CA PHE A 40 13.89 -12.42 7.29
C PHE A 40 13.07 -13.60 7.84
N THR A 41 12.87 -13.63 9.16
CA THR A 41 11.93 -14.55 9.78
C THR A 41 10.50 -14.18 9.40
N GLU A 42 9.57 -15.13 9.62
CA GLU A 42 8.15 -14.89 9.37
C GLU A 42 7.60 -13.68 10.13
N HIS A 43 7.98 -13.50 11.39
CA HIS A 43 7.56 -12.33 12.16
C HIS A 43 8.17 -11.04 11.60
N ALA A 44 9.42 -11.05 11.17
CA ALA A 44 10.08 -9.84 10.71
C ALA A 44 9.46 -9.31 9.41
N TRP A 45 9.25 -10.17 8.40
CA TRP A 45 8.60 -9.72 7.16
C TRP A 45 7.13 -9.36 7.38
N LYS A 46 6.44 -9.98 8.34
CA LYS A 46 5.07 -9.58 8.72
C LYS A 46 5.01 -8.20 9.40
N ILE A 47 6.03 -7.82 10.17
CA ILE A 47 6.13 -6.45 10.69
C ILE A 47 6.43 -5.47 9.55
N MET A 48 7.26 -5.87 8.59
CA MET A 48 7.44 -5.07 7.36
C MET A 48 6.11 -4.92 6.61
N GLN A 49 5.26 -5.95 6.55
CA GLN A 49 3.94 -5.83 5.95
C GLN A 49 3.07 -4.79 6.67
N LEU A 50 3.06 -4.77 8.00
CA LEU A 50 2.37 -3.69 8.72
C LEU A 50 2.95 -2.31 8.40
N GLY A 51 4.27 -2.21 8.25
CA GLY A 51 4.90 -0.97 7.79
C GLY A 51 4.49 -0.59 6.38
N ASN A 52 4.37 -1.55 5.48
CA ASN A 52 3.91 -1.36 4.11
C ASN A 52 2.48 -0.80 4.09
N PHE A 53 1.59 -1.37 4.91
CA PHE A 53 0.22 -0.88 5.08
C PHE A 53 0.13 0.56 5.66
N SER A 54 1.18 1.07 6.29
CA SER A 54 1.11 2.38 6.95
C SER A 54 0.73 3.54 6.01
N ALA A 55 1.20 3.52 4.76
CA ALA A 55 0.89 4.57 3.78
C ALA A 55 -0.61 4.59 3.45
N ASP A 56 -1.21 3.44 3.15
CA ASP A 56 -2.66 3.31 2.93
C ASP A 56 -3.46 3.73 4.17
N PHE A 57 -3.01 3.29 5.35
CA PHE A 57 -3.70 3.54 6.61
C PHE A 57 -3.73 5.04 6.95
N PHE A 58 -2.58 5.71 6.88
CA PHE A 58 -2.47 7.12 7.24
C PHE A 58 -2.81 8.07 6.08
N GLY A 59 -2.88 7.58 4.84
CA GLY A 59 -3.35 8.32 3.66
C GLY A 59 -4.85 8.09 3.42
N PRO A 60 -5.22 7.25 2.43
CA PRO A 60 -6.59 7.10 1.96
C PRO A 60 -7.58 6.66 3.06
N VAL A 61 -7.20 5.75 3.97
CA VAL A 61 -8.10 5.29 5.06
C VAL A 61 -8.39 6.42 6.05
N SER A 62 -7.36 7.16 6.48
CA SER A 62 -7.51 8.29 7.41
C SER A 62 -8.27 9.46 6.78
N GLU A 63 -8.03 9.75 5.50
CA GLU A 63 -8.79 10.76 4.76
C GLU A 63 -10.27 10.40 4.73
N TYR A 64 -10.59 9.16 4.38
CA TYR A 64 -11.96 8.66 4.33
C TYR A 64 -12.66 8.76 5.68
N ALA A 65 -12.00 8.24 6.73
CA ALA A 65 -12.52 8.31 8.10
C ALA A 65 -12.88 9.75 8.45
N SER A 66 -11.98 10.71 8.16
CA SER A 66 -12.18 12.13 8.48
C SER A 66 -13.35 12.81 7.76
N LYS A 67 -13.77 12.30 6.59
CA LYS A 67 -14.94 12.83 5.87
C LYS A 67 -16.29 12.36 6.44
N GLY A 68 -16.31 11.22 7.13
CA GLY A 68 -17.53 10.63 7.73
C GLY A 68 -17.67 10.81 9.25
N LEU A 69 -16.76 11.55 9.89
CA LEU A 69 -16.68 11.73 11.33
C LEU A 69 -17.36 13.02 11.81
N ASN A 70 -18.08 12.97 12.94
CA ASN A 70 -18.58 14.18 13.60
C ASN A 70 -17.49 14.83 14.49
N GLY A 71 -17.61 16.13 14.78
CA GLY A 71 -16.53 16.94 15.36
C GLY A 71 -15.86 16.41 16.64
N ARG A 72 -16.57 15.66 17.50
CA ARG A 72 -15.97 15.04 18.71
C ARG A 72 -15.15 13.79 18.40
N GLU A 73 -15.53 13.06 17.36
CA GLU A 73 -14.83 11.85 16.94
C GLU A 73 -13.61 12.22 16.09
N VAL A 74 -13.69 13.31 15.30
CA VAL A 74 -12.52 13.94 14.66
C VAL A 74 -11.51 14.39 15.70
N GLU A 75 -11.93 14.97 16.83
CA GLU A 75 -11.04 15.36 17.94
C GLU A 75 -10.35 14.15 18.58
N ALA A 76 -11.05 13.03 18.77
CA ALA A 76 -10.44 11.80 19.29
C ALA A 76 -9.39 11.22 18.33
N LEU A 77 -9.63 11.31 17.02
CA LEU A 77 -8.65 10.94 15.99
C LEU A 77 -7.54 11.97 15.81
N ALA A 78 -7.78 13.25 16.10
CA ALA A 78 -6.76 14.29 16.13
C ALA A 78 -5.79 14.16 17.32
N HIS A 79 -6.18 13.44 18.37
CA HIS A 79 -5.28 13.05 19.45
C HIS A 79 -4.35 11.89 19.09
N HIS A 80 -4.69 11.10 18.06
CA HIS A 80 -3.73 10.24 17.37
C HIS A 80 -3.06 11.07 16.26
N GLN A 81 -1.75 10.90 16.04
CA GLN A 81 -0.98 11.75 15.11
C GLN A 81 -1.44 11.61 13.63
N ASP A 82 -2.42 10.76 13.36
CA ASP A 82 -3.05 10.36 12.10
C ASP A 82 -3.84 11.48 11.39
N ASN A 83 -4.15 12.55 12.11
CA ASN A 83 -4.80 13.77 11.59
C ASN A 83 -3.78 14.90 11.34
N ASN A 84 -2.48 14.62 11.50
CA ASN A 84 -1.42 15.54 11.12
C ASN A 84 -1.39 15.65 9.58
N ARG A 85 -1.67 16.85 9.07
CA ARG A 85 -1.62 17.14 7.62
C ARG A 85 -0.28 16.73 7.00
N LEU A 86 0.81 16.79 7.77
CA LEU A 86 2.14 16.38 7.31
C LEU A 86 2.23 14.86 7.12
N VAL A 87 1.69 14.05 8.04
CA VAL A 87 1.65 12.58 7.91
C VAL A 87 0.82 12.18 6.69
N ARG A 88 -0.35 12.82 6.51
CA ARG A 88 -1.23 12.57 5.37
C ARG A 88 -0.58 12.96 4.04
N GLY A 89 0.04 14.14 3.99
CA GLY A 89 0.80 14.58 2.81
C GLY A 89 1.95 13.63 2.49
N ALA A 90 2.69 13.17 3.52
CA ALA A 90 3.76 12.20 3.35
C ALA A 90 3.26 10.84 2.84
N ALA A 91 2.14 10.34 3.37
CA ALA A 91 1.50 9.10 2.91
C ALA A 91 1.13 9.19 1.42
N LEU A 92 0.56 10.31 0.97
CA LEU A 92 0.20 10.53 -0.44
C LEU A 92 1.40 10.43 -1.38
N PHE A 93 2.56 10.95 -1.00
CA PHE A 93 3.77 10.83 -1.82
C PHE A 93 4.29 9.40 -1.93
N LEU A 94 3.97 8.53 -0.97
CA LEU A 94 4.39 7.13 -1.02
C LEU A 94 3.48 6.25 -1.88
N HIS A 95 2.39 6.76 -2.45
CA HIS A 95 1.62 6.02 -3.46
C HIS A 95 2.20 6.14 -4.87
N PHE A 96 3.19 7.01 -5.09
CA PHE A 96 3.85 7.21 -6.39
C PHE A 96 2.91 7.55 -7.55
N ASP A 97 1.74 8.12 -7.26
CA ASP A 97 0.75 8.46 -8.29
C ASP A 97 0.95 9.88 -8.83
N ASN A 98 0.83 10.04 -10.15
CA ASN A 98 0.88 11.34 -10.82
C ASN A 98 -0.50 12.02 -10.95
N LEU A 99 -1.34 11.96 -9.91
CA LEU A 99 -2.74 12.43 -9.99
C LEU A 99 -2.86 13.94 -10.33
N ASN A 100 -1.82 14.71 -10.03
CA ASN A 100 -1.73 16.14 -10.29
C ASN A 100 -0.98 16.50 -11.59
N GLY A 101 -0.44 15.51 -12.31
CA GLY A 101 0.37 15.76 -13.51
C GLY A 101 1.71 16.47 -13.23
N ASP A 102 2.27 16.25 -12.04
CA ASP A 102 3.55 16.79 -11.61
C ASP A 102 4.73 16.11 -12.34
N PHE A 103 4.61 14.82 -12.72
CA PHE A 103 5.65 14.08 -13.44
C PHE A 103 5.53 14.35 -14.94
N ARG A 104 6.64 14.78 -15.55
CA ARG A 104 6.69 15.18 -16.97
C ARG A 104 7.77 14.43 -17.76
N SER A 105 8.61 13.67 -17.07
CA SER A 105 9.80 13.03 -17.63
C SER A 105 10.18 11.80 -16.81
N ASN A 106 10.98 10.90 -17.39
CA ASN A 106 11.47 9.74 -16.65
C ASN A 106 12.44 10.17 -15.54
N SER A 107 13.14 11.30 -15.70
CA SER A 107 13.97 11.90 -14.64
C SER A 107 13.17 12.31 -13.40
N ASP A 108 11.88 12.66 -13.53
CA ASP A 108 11.05 12.97 -12.37
C ASP A 108 10.82 11.70 -11.52
N PHE A 109 10.52 10.57 -12.18
CA PHE A 109 10.45 9.27 -11.51
C PHE A 109 11.80 8.86 -10.90
N ASP A 110 12.90 9.03 -11.63
CA ASP A 110 14.24 8.69 -11.12
C ASP A 110 14.63 9.52 -9.90
N PHE A 111 14.26 10.80 -9.89
CA PHE A 111 14.44 11.68 -8.74
C PHE A 111 13.71 11.12 -7.51
N LEU A 112 12.45 10.71 -7.65
CA LEU A 112 11.68 10.12 -6.56
C LEU A 112 12.27 8.80 -6.06
N PHE A 113 12.61 7.88 -6.97
CA PHE A 113 13.27 6.61 -6.61
C PHE A 113 14.59 6.84 -5.89
N SER A 114 15.44 7.70 -6.43
CA SER A 114 16.76 8.02 -5.86
C SER A 114 16.61 8.71 -4.51
N ARG A 115 15.66 9.63 -4.37
CA ARG A 115 15.44 10.37 -3.14
C ARG A 115 14.85 9.49 -2.04
N LEU A 116 13.85 8.69 -2.36
CA LEU A 116 13.29 7.69 -1.45
C LEU A 116 14.36 6.70 -0.99
N LEU A 117 15.28 6.29 -1.87
CA LEU A 117 16.36 5.37 -1.53
C LEU A 117 17.32 6.01 -0.53
N GLU A 118 17.78 7.23 -0.84
CA GLU A 118 18.67 8.00 0.03
C GLU A 118 18.03 8.26 1.41
N THR A 119 16.76 8.68 1.46
CA THR A 119 16.05 8.94 2.72
C THR A 119 15.86 7.65 3.50
N THR A 120 15.45 6.55 2.85
CA THR A 120 15.31 5.23 3.50
C THR A 120 16.64 4.78 4.11
N GLN A 121 17.73 4.81 3.35
CA GLN A 121 19.06 4.45 3.83
C GLN A 121 19.49 5.30 5.03
N LYS A 122 19.33 6.63 4.94
CA LYS A 122 19.69 7.57 6.00
C LYS A 122 18.86 7.36 7.27
N VAL A 123 17.55 7.15 7.12
CA VAL A 123 16.64 6.91 8.25
C VAL A 123 17.00 5.63 8.96
N LEU A 124 17.15 4.51 8.22
CA LEU A 124 17.53 3.23 8.79
C LEU A 124 18.91 3.28 9.46
N ALA A 125 19.90 3.92 8.80
CA ALA A 125 21.23 4.10 9.39
C ALA A 125 21.18 4.89 10.70
N SER A 126 20.37 5.95 10.76
CA SER A 126 20.22 6.78 11.97
C SER A 126 19.65 6.03 13.16
N TYR A 127 18.89 4.95 12.91
CA TYR A 127 18.35 4.13 13.98
C TYR A 127 19.42 3.39 14.75
N ASN A 128 20.66 3.27 14.27
CA ASN A 128 21.75 2.66 15.04
C ASN A 128 22.22 3.55 16.20
N ASP A 129 22.10 4.87 16.05
CA ASP A 129 22.60 5.84 17.03
C ASP A 129 21.53 6.27 18.05
N LEU A 130 20.27 5.90 17.83
CA LEU A 130 19.18 6.22 18.75
C LEU A 130 19.37 5.55 20.12
N ARG A 131 19.07 6.27 21.20
CA ARG A 131 19.08 5.74 22.57
C ARG A 131 17.72 5.15 22.92
N ILE A 132 17.40 4.03 22.28
CA ILE A 132 16.15 3.27 22.44
C ILE A 132 16.45 1.80 22.69
N ASP A 133 15.50 1.07 23.25
CA ASP A 133 15.64 -0.37 23.44
C ASP A 133 15.67 -1.14 22.10
N ASP A 134 16.24 -2.35 22.14
CA ASP A 134 16.43 -3.22 20.96
C ASP A 134 15.09 -3.56 20.26
N ARG A 135 14.02 -3.75 21.05
CA ARG A 135 12.69 -4.09 20.53
C ARG A 135 12.11 -2.90 19.74
N THR A 136 12.16 -1.69 20.29
CA THR A 136 11.74 -0.46 19.58
C THR A 136 12.55 -0.24 18.30
N ARG A 137 13.87 -0.44 18.36
CA ARG A 137 14.76 -0.27 17.19
C ARG A 137 14.42 -1.24 16.05
N LYS A 138 14.19 -2.51 16.37
CA LYS A 138 13.82 -3.52 15.35
C LYS A 138 12.47 -3.24 14.74
N THR A 139 11.49 -2.82 15.54
CA THR A 139 10.19 -2.37 15.03
C THR A 139 10.36 -1.19 14.07
N LEU A 140 11.12 -0.16 14.46
CA LEU A 140 11.40 1.00 13.60
C LEU A 140 12.03 0.59 12.27
N THR A 141 13.07 -0.25 12.31
CA THR A 141 13.74 -0.75 11.11
C THR A 141 12.74 -1.44 10.16
N LEU A 142 11.97 -2.41 10.68
CA LEU A 142 11.08 -3.22 9.85
C LEU A 142 9.90 -2.42 9.32
N VAL A 143 9.29 -1.56 10.15
CA VAL A 143 8.18 -0.69 9.74
C VAL A 143 8.65 0.33 8.69
N THR A 144 9.82 0.93 8.87
CA THR A 144 10.37 1.91 7.89
C THR A 144 10.69 1.22 6.57
N LEU A 145 11.31 0.03 6.60
CA LEU A 145 11.60 -0.73 5.39
C LEU A 145 10.29 -1.10 4.66
N GLY A 146 9.28 -1.55 5.40
CA GLY A 146 7.94 -1.81 4.90
C GLY A 146 7.30 -0.61 4.22
N ALA A 147 7.30 0.55 4.87
CA ALA A 147 6.73 1.79 4.34
C ALA A 147 7.46 2.25 3.06
N SER A 148 8.78 2.07 2.97
CA SER A 148 9.51 2.35 1.72
C SER A 148 9.17 1.37 0.59
N LEU A 149 8.91 0.10 0.93
CA LEU A 149 8.52 -0.93 -0.04
C LEU A 149 7.14 -0.66 -0.64
N HIS A 150 6.24 -0.04 0.13
CA HIS A 150 4.91 0.34 -0.37
C HIS A 150 5.02 1.20 -1.62
N ALA A 151 5.83 2.27 -1.59
CA ALA A 151 6.02 3.14 -2.75
C ALA A 151 6.61 2.45 -3.97
N VAL A 152 7.50 1.47 -3.76
CA VAL A 152 8.06 0.67 -4.85
C VAL A 152 6.99 -0.24 -5.46
N GLN A 153 6.18 -0.86 -4.62
CA GLN A 153 5.11 -1.77 -5.05
C GLN A 153 4.02 -1.00 -5.79
N ASP A 154 3.58 0.13 -5.22
CA ASP A 154 2.59 1.03 -5.84
C ASP A 154 3.08 1.56 -7.17
N PHE A 155 4.37 1.91 -7.33
CA PHE A 155 4.89 2.28 -8.65
C PHE A 155 4.62 1.20 -9.70
N TYR A 156 4.89 -0.08 -9.42
CA TYR A 156 4.66 -1.15 -10.40
C TYR A 156 3.18 -1.50 -10.58
N SER A 157 2.33 -1.20 -9.61
CA SER A 157 0.89 -1.36 -9.70
C SER A 157 0.21 -0.21 -10.43
N HIS A 158 0.66 1.03 -10.24
CA HIS A 158 -0.03 2.27 -10.63
C HIS A 158 0.64 2.99 -11.81
N SER A 159 1.68 2.42 -12.42
CA SER A 159 2.32 2.97 -13.61
C SER A 159 2.11 2.11 -14.85
N ASP A 160 2.37 2.69 -16.01
CA ASP A 160 2.40 1.98 -17.28
C ASP A 160 3.66 1.13 -17.47
N TRP A 161 4.49 0.96 -16.42
CA TRP A 161 5.79 0.30 -16.52
C TRP A 161 5.69 -1.06 -17.19
N THR A 162 4.71 -1.89 -16.84
CA THR A 162 4.54 -3.25 -17.41
C THR A 162 3.97 -3.26 -18.83
N HIS A 163 3.40 -2.15 -19.30
CA HIS A 163 2.88 -1.97 -20.66
C HIS A 163 3.96 -1.56 -21.66
N ASN A 164 5.11 -1.10 -21.16
CA ASN A 164 6.22 -0.70 -22.00
C ASN A 164 6.92 -1.92 -22.65
N SER A 165 7.50 -1.70 -23.83
CA SER A 165 8.22 -2.74 -24.57
C SER A 165 9.66 -2.83 -24.12
N PHE A 166 10.01 -3.90 -23.40
CA PHE A 166 11.39 -4.19 -23.00
C PHE A 166 11.96 -5.35 -23.82
N ASP A 167 13.24 -5.24 -24.18
CA ASP A 167 14.00 -6.37 -24.70
C ASP A 167 14.12 -7.44 -23.62
N GLN A 168 13.39 -8.54 -23.79
CA GLN A 168 13.36 -9.62 -22.79
C GLN A 168 14.67 -10.43 -22.80
N PRO A 169 15.34 -10.61 -21.65
CA PRO A 169 16.17 -11.79 -21.48
C PRO A 169 15.25 -13.01 -21.49
N SER A 170 15.46 -13.91 -22.45
CA SER A 170 14.63 -15.09 -22.67
C SER A 170 14.36 -15.86 -21.36
N GLY A 171 13.08 -15.97 -20.96
CA GLY A 171 12.62 -16.89 -19.92
C GLY A 171 12.17 -16.29 -18.59
N THR A 172 12.15 -14.97 -18.41
CA THR A 172 11.63 -14.35 -17.17
C THR A 172 10.19 -13.88 -17.31
N ALA A 173 9.29 -14.34 -16.43
CA ALA A 173 7.88 -13.90 -16.38
C ALA A 173 7.69 -12.53 -15.69
N ARG A 174 8.55 -11.55 -16.00
CA ARG A 174 8.54 -10.16 -15.48
C ARG A 174 9.18 -9.20 -16.49
N VAL A 175 9.01 -7.90 -16.28
CA VAL A 175 9.82 -6.84 -16.93
C VAL A 175 11.00 -6.44 -16.02
N PRO A 176 12.05 -5.75 -16.52
CA PRO A 176 13.15 -5.27 -15.68
C PRO A 176 12.64 -4.34 -14.57
N ALA A 177 13.31 -4.33 -13.43
CA ALA A 177 13.06 -3.35 -12.38
C ALA A 177 13.70 -1.98 -12.73
N TRP A 178 13.31 -0.91 -12.03
CA TRP A 178 13.74 0.47 -12.32
C TRP A 178 15.26 0.62 -12.35
N PHE A 179 15.97 0.20 -11.28
CA PHE A 179 17.42 0.38 -11.24
C PHE A 179 18.16 -0.61 -12.15
N GLU A 180 17.59 -1.79 -12.39
CA GLU A 180 18.07 -2.76 -13.38
C GLU A 180 18.03 -2.14 -14.79
N TYR A 181 16.91 -1.51 -15.16
CA TYR A 181 16.77 -0.85 -16.46
C TYR A 181 17.70 0.35 -16.58
N ARG A 182 17.75 1.22 -15.55
CA ARG A 182 18.66 2.37 -15.48
C ARG A 182 20.13 1.97 -15.63
N GLN A 183 20.56 0.91 -14.95
CA GLN A 183 21.93 0.43 -15.04
C GLN A 183 22.31 0.01 -16.46
N ASN A 184 21.37 -0.56 -17.22
CA ASN A 184 21.61 -1.07 -18.55
C ASN A 184 21.42 -0.02 -19.66
N HIS A 185 20.61 1.01 -19.44
CA HIS A 185 20.20 1.99 -20.46
C HIS A 185 20.64 3.43 -20.18
N GLY A 186 21.27 3.70 -19.03
CA GLY A 186 21.78 5.03 -18.69
C GLY A 186 20.69 6.00 -18.27
N GLU A 187 20.81 7.26 -18.72
CA GLU A 187 19.99 8.38 -18.24
C GLU A 187 18.49 8.21 -18.58
N PRO A 188 17.59 8.35 -17.58
CA PRO A 188 16.14 8.14 -17.74
C PRO A 188 15.49 8.85 -18.93
N ASP A 189 15.84 10.11 -19.18
CA ASP A 189 15.24 10.89 -20.28
C ASP A 189 15.75 10.51 -21.67
N GLN A 190 16.74 9.61 -21.76
CA GLN A 190 17.23 9.07 -23.03
C GLN A 190 16.62 7.72 -23.39
N TRP A 191 15.80 7.16 -22.49
CA TRP A 191 15.16 5.87 -22.73
C TRP A 191 14.17 5.95 -23.90
N PRO A 192 13.98 4.84 -24.64
CA PRO A 192 13.03 4.78 -25.76
C PRO A 192 11.56 4.74 -25.32
N LEU A 193 11.29 4.90 -24.01
CA LEU A 193 9.97 4.82 -23.39
C LEU A 193 9.72 6.05 -22.52
N HIS A 194 8.46 6.33 -22.25
CA HIS A 194 8.06 7.43 -21.37
C HIS A 194 7.04 6.91 -20.36
N VAL A 195 7.43 6.90 -19.09
CA VAL A 195 6.63 6.31 -18.01
C VAL A 195 5.53 7.27 -17.56
N GLN A 196 4.37 6.71 -17.27
CA GLN A 196 3.20 7.41 -16.74
C GLN A 196 2.68 6.67 -15.51
N SER A 197 2.16 7.39 -14.50
CA SER A 197 1.51 6.78 -13.33
C SER A 197 0.25 7.52 -12.91
N GLY A 198 -0.58 6.88 -12.09
CA GLY A 198 -1.90 7.37 -11.73
C GLY A 198 -2.92 7.12 -12.85
N ILE A 199 -3.46 8.19 -13.43
CA ILE A 199 -4.53 8.08 -14.44
C ILE A 199 -3.91 7.89 -15.82
N TYR A 200 -3.84 6.64 -16.27
CA TYR A 200 -3.30 6.28 -17.57
C TYR A 200 -4.11 5.15 -18.27
N PRO A 201 -4.59 5.37 -19.52
CA PRO A 201 -4.61 6.64 -20.23
C PRO A 201 -5.59 7.63 -19.57
N PRO A 202 -5.38 8.96 -19.71
CA PRO A 202 -6.25 9.96 -19.09
C PRO A 202 -7.73 9.80 -19.49
N VAL A 203 -8.63 9.65 -18.51
CA VAL A 203 -10.08 9.58 -18.75
C VAL A 203 -10.70 10.96 -18.62
N ALA A 204 -11.39 11.42 -19.67
CA ALA A 204 -12.00 12.75 -19.69
C ALA A 204 -13.11 12.91 -18.64
N GLY A 205 -12.99 13.95 -17.80
CA GLY A 205 -14.04 14.38 -16.85
C GLY A 205 -14.11 13.59 -15.54
N ALA A 206 -13.18 12.67 -15.30
CA ALA A 206 -13.17 11.89 -14.09
C ALA A 206 -12.44 12.65 -12.94
N LEU A 207 -12.84 12.38 -11.69
CA LEU A 207 -12.29 13.04 -10.50
C LEU A 207 -10.92 12.47 -10.14
N ASN A 208 -9.87 13.30 -10.17
CA ASN A 208 -8.49 12.89 -9.85
C ASN A 208 -8.33 12.54 -8.37
N THR A 209 -8.66 11.31 -8.01
CA THR A 209 -8.41 10.76 -6.69
C THR A 209 -7.82 9.36 -6.84
N HIS A 210 -6.99 8.98 -5.87
CA HIS A 210 -6.43 7.64 -5.73
C HIS A 210 -7.52 6.55 -5.81
N THR A 211 -8.76 6.89 -5.43
CA THR A 211 -9.90 5.99 -5.33
C THR A 211 -10.67 5.71 -6.63
N HIS A 212 -10.62 6.61 -7.62
CA HIS A 212 -11.53 6.57 -8.78
C HIS A 212 -10.87 6.18 -10.10
N MET A 213 -9.54 6.22 -10.21
CA MET A 213 -8.88 6.15 -11.52
C MET A 213 -7.47 5.57 -11.53
N ASN A 214 -7.03 4.90 -10.46
CA ASN A 214 -5.76 4.21 -10.51
C ASN A 214 -5.95 2.85 -11.21
N HIS A 215 -5.29 2.68 -12.35
CA HIS A 215 -5.34 1.45 -13.13
C HIS A 215 -4.36 0.44 -12.52
N ASP A 216 -4.81 -0.27 -11.48
CA ASP A 216 -3.97 -1.23 -10.77
C ASP A 216 -3.65 -2.46 -11.64
N ASN A 217 -2.42 -2.54 -12.12
CA ASN A 217 -1.89 -3.65 -12.91
C ASN A 217 -1.96 -5.00 -12.20
N SER A 218 -1.91 -4.99 -10.86
CA SER A 218 -1.93 -6.20 -10.05
C SER A 218 -3.37 -6.72 -9.88
N ARG A 219 -4.38 -5.93 -10.22
CA ARG A 219 -5.79 -6.30 -10.07
C ARG A 219 -6.72 -5.86 -11.20
N LEU A 220 -6.89 -6.76 -12.15
CA LEU A 220 -7.79 -6.58 -13.29
C LEU A 220 -9.18 -7.20 -13.11
N LEU A 221 -9.32 -8.12 -12.14
CA LEU A 221 -10.55 -8.85 -11.86
C LEU A 221 -11.04 -8.48 -10.47
N TYR A 222 -12.03 -7.59 -10.37
CA TYR A 222 -12.69 -7.34 -9.08
C TYR A 222 -13.89 -8.27 -8.90
N THR A 223 -14.12 -8.69 -7.65
CA THR A 223 -15.34 -9.39 -7.24
C THR A 223 -16.55 -8.46 -7.14
N GLU A 224 -16.32 -7.14 -7.16
CA GLU A 224 -17.35 -6.12 -7.31
C GLU A 224 -18.07 -6.33 -8.65
N SER A 225 -19.38 -6.13 -8.66
CA SER A 225 -20.17 -6.33 -9.88
C SER A 225 -20.61 -4.99 -10.45
N GLU A 226 -20.17 -4.67 -11.66
CA GLU A 226 -20.64 -3.50 -12.42
C GLU A 226 -22.15 -3.59 -12.68
N ASN A 227 -22.64 -4.83 -12.79
CA ASN A 227 -24.02 -5.26 -12.72
C ASN A 227 -24.07 -6.59 -11.95
N PRO A 228 -25.15 -6.93 -11.22
CA PRO A 228 -25.23 -8.16 -10.44
C PRO A 228 -24.79 -9.42 -11.23
N GLY A 229 -23.72 -10.08 -10.77
CA GLY A 229 -23.26 -11.36 -11.33
C GLY A 229 -22.17 -11.30 -12.40
N GLN A 230 -21.63 -10.13 -12.76
CA GLN A 230 -20.44 -10.01 -13.61
C GLN A 230 -19.29 -9.33 -12.86
N PRO A 231 -18.07 -9.90 -12.83
CA PRO A 231 -16.91 -9.24 -12.22
C PRO A 231 -16.64 -7.91 -12.93
N LEU A 232 -16.24 -6.89 -12.18
CA LEU A 232 -15.74 -5.63 -12.72
C LEU A 232 -14.51 -5.93 -13.59
N ARG A 233 -14.69 -5.85 -14.90
CA ARG A 233 -13.64 -5.98 -15.91
C ARG A 233 -13.29 -4.64 -16.55
N SER A 234 -13.90 -3.55 -16.10
CA SER A 234 -13.69 -2.21 -16.67
C SER A 234 -12.26 -1.73 -16.60
N GLN A 235 -11.40 -2.33 -15.77
CA GLN A 235 -9.99 -1.97 -15.79
C GLN A 235 -9.23 -2.70 -16.91
N ALA A 236 -9.54 -3.97 -17.20
CA ALA A 236 -8.78 -4.81 -18.13
C ALA A 236 -8.64 -4.21 -19.55
N GLU A 237 -9.62 -3.43 -20.01
CA GLU A 237 -9.56 -2.74 -21.31
C GLU A 237 -8.44 -1.70 -21.41
N TYR A 238 -7.93 -1.18 -20.29
CA TYR A 238 -6.81 -0.24 -20.24
C TYR A 238 -5.44 -0.94 -20.16
N HIS A 239 -5.39 -2.29 -20.08
CA HIS A 239 -4.16 -3.07 -19.96
C HIS A 239 -3.87 -3.92 -21.20
N ASP A 240 -4.20 -3.44 -22.40
CA ASP A 240 -4.12 -4.17 -23.67
C ASP A 240 -2.73 -4.12 -24.36
N ALA A 241 -1.72 -3.57 -23.68
CA ALA A 241 -0.36 -3.38 -24.18
C ALA A 241 0.70 -4.15 -23.37
N GLY A 242 1.95 -4.09 -23.86
CA GLY A 242 3.11 -4.73 -23.23
C GLY A 242 3.27 -6.21 -23.54
N LEU A 243 4.03 -6.89 -22.68
CA LEU A 243 4.45 -8.29 -22.90
C LEU A 243 3.35 -9.32 -22.60
N ALA A 244 2.41 -8.98 -21.72
CA ALA A 244 1.25 -9.79 -21.39
C ALA A 244 0.00 -8.90 -21.40
N PRO A 245 -0.53 -8.52 -22.57
CA PRO A 245 -1.70 -7.67 -22.65
C PRO A 245 -2.94 -8.41 -22.15
N ALA A 246 -3.77 -7.74 -21.35
CA ALA A 246 -5.10 -8.16 -20.95
C ALA A 246 -6.04 -8.03 -22.16
N ARG A 247 -6.70 -9.12 -22.55
CA ARG A 247 -7.57 -9.18 -23.74
C ARG A 247 -9.03 -9.40 -23.37
N GLY A 248 -9.38 -9.26 -22.09
CA GLY A 248 -10.73 -9.47 -21.58
C GLY A 248 -11.14 -10.94 -21.45
N ASP A 249 -10.19 -11.86 -21.67
CA ASP A 249 -10.34 -13.27 -21.32
C ASP A 249 -9.54 -13.60 -20.05
N ASN A 250 -10.07 -14.49 -19.21
CA ASN A 250 -9.50 -14.78 -17.89
C ASN A 250 -8.03 -15.22 -17.94
N ALA A 251 -7.58 -15.86 -19.02
CA ALA A 251 -6.21 -16.33 -19.12
C ALA A 251 -5.26 -15.16 -19.42
N SER A 252 -5.63 -14.27 -20.33
CA SER A 252 -4.88 -13.06 -20.63
C SER A 252 -4.83 -12.09 -19.43
N ASP A 253 -5.95 -11.88 -18.76
CA ASP A 253 -6.04 -10.98 -17.61
C ASP A 253 -5.17 -11.50 -16.44
N LEU A 254 -5.22 -12.82 -16.17
CA LEU A 254 -4.37 -13.44 -15.15
C LEU A 254 -2.89 -13.38 -15.52
N ALA A 255 -2.54 -13.53 -16.81
CA ALA A 255 -1.16 -13.42 -17.27
C ALA A 255 -0.61 -11.99 -17.08
N HIS A 256 -1.42 -10.97 -17.36
CA HIS A 256 -1.06 -9.57 -17.10
C HIS A 256 -0.82 -9.32 -15.60
N GLN A 257 -1.76 -9.74 -14.74
CA GLN A 257 -1.63 -9.61 -13.29
C GLN A 257 -0.37 -10.30 -12.78
N GLN A 258 -0.10 -11.52 -13.25
CA GLN A 258 1.09 -12.26 -12.82
C GLN A 258 2.39 -11.59 -13.28
N LEU A 259 2.41 -10.99 -14.47
CA LEU A 259 3.54 -10.17 -14.94
C LEU A 259 3.77 -8.98 -14.02
N ALA A 260 2.72 -8.25 -13.67
CA ALA A 260 2.78 -7.10 -12.78
C ALA A 260 3.28 -7.47 -11.38
N VAL A 261 2.70 -8.51 -10.78
CA VAL A 261 3.10 -9.03 -9.46
C VAL A 261 4.55 -9.50 -9.46
N ASN A 262 4.97 -10.26 -10.48
CA ASN A 262 6.36 -10.71 -10.56
C ASN A 262 7.35 -9.55 -10.74
N THR A 263 6.93 -8.50 -11.45
CA THR A 263 7.73 -7.28 -11.62
C THR A 263 7.83 -6.52 -10.29
N ALA A 264 6.72 -6.34 -9.58
CA ALA A 264 6.69 -5.71 -8.26
C ALA A 264 7.53 -6.49 -7.22
N ILE A 265 7.51 -7.83 -7.26
CA ILE A 265 8.38 -8.68 -6.44
C ILE A 265 9.86 -8.42 -6.77
N ALA A 266 10.22 -8.40 -8.05
CA ALA A 266 11.59 -8.16 -8.48
C ALA A 266 12.07 -6.75 -8.10
N GLY A 267 11.23 -5.74 -8.29
CA GLY A 267 11.50 -4.37 -7.87
C GLY A 267 11.64 -4.23 -6.35
N SER A 268 10.80 -4.93 -5.58
CA SER A 268 10.90 -4.98 -4.11
C SER A 268 12.20 -5.64 -3.65
N ILE A 269 12.63 -6.71 -4.30
CA ILE A 269 13.90 -7.40 -4.02
C ILE A 269 15.09 -6.50 -4.37
N GLU A 270 15.06 -5.89 -5.56
CA GLU A 270 16.07 -4.92 -5.97
C GLU A 270 16.17 -3.78 -4.96
N TRP A 271 15.04 -3.22 -4.56
CA TRP A 271 14.96 -2.12 -3.60
C TRP A 271 15.70 -2.43 -2.30
N VAL A 272 15.39 -3.55 -1.65
CA VAL A 272 16.08 -3.93 -0.41
C VAL A 272 17.57 -4.15 -0.64
N GLY A 273 17.94 -4.73 -1.78
CA GLY A 273 19.35 -4.84 -2.20
C GLY A 273 20.05 -3.48 -2.26
N ARG A 274 19.41 -2.48 -2.87
CA ARG A 274 19.92 -1.09 -2.92
C ARG A 274 19.99 -0.46 -1.54
N VAL A 275 18.99 -0.67 -0.67
CA VAL A 275 19.01 -0.14 0.70
C VAL A 275 20.21 -0.71 1.48
N GLU A 276 20.53 -1.99 1.33
CA GLU A 276 21.67 -2.64 2.00
C GLU A 276 23.06 -2.20 1.47
N GLU A 277 23.13 -1.47 0.35
CA GLU A 277 24.38 -0.86 -0.12
C GLU A 277 24.92 0.19 0.89
N ASN A 278 24.04 0.80 1.68
CA ASN A 278 24.44 1.64 2.81
C ASN A 278 24.74 0.79 4.05
N ALA A 279 26.00 0.82 4.52
CA ALA A 279 26.45 -0.02 5.64
C ALA A 279 25.65 0.20 6.95
N GLY A 280 25.22 1.43 7.24
CA GLY A 280 24.41 1.73 8.42
C GLY A 280 22.99 1.17 8.29
N ALA A 281 22.35 1.34 7.14
CA ALA A 281 21.04 0.78 6.87
C ALA A 281 21.07 -0.76 6.93
N ARG A 282 22.08 -1.37 6.30
CA ARG A 282 22.32 -2.82 6.37
C ARG A 282 22.48 -3.31 7.80
N MET A 283 23.27 -2.63 8.62
CA MET A 283 23.45 -3.00 10.03
C MET A 283 22.11 -2.97 10.79
N ALA A 284 21.26 -1.97 10.55
CA ALA A 284 19.94 -1.89 11.15
C ALA A 284 19.05 -3.06 10.69
N ILE A 285 19.02 -3.37 9.40
CA ILE A 285 18.27 -4.49 8.79
C ILE A 285 18.76 -5.84 9.34
N ASP A 286 20.06 -6.09 9.32
CA ASP A 286 20.69 -7.32 9.82
C ASP A 286 20.36 -7.58 11.29
N SER A 287 20.25 -6.51 12.10
CA SER A 287 19.84 -6.64 13.50
C SER A 287 18.39 -7.13 13.64
N ALA A 288 17.51 -6.77 12.71
CA ALA A 288 16.07 -7.01 12.80
C ALA A 288 15.58 -8.27 12.06
N LYS A 289 16.28 -8.70 10.99
CA LYS A 289 15.83 -9.81 10.13
C LYS A 289 15.60 -11.13 10.86
N GLY A 290 16.40 -11.42 11.89
CA GLY A 290 16.32 -12.64 12.70
C GLY A 290 15.27 -12.62 13.81
N TRP A 291 14.41 -11.61 13.89
CA TRP A 291 13.57 -11.40 15.08
C TRP A 291 12.39 -12.37 15.14
N ILE A 292 12.32 -13.19 16.20
CA ILE A 292 11.22 -14.14 16.42
C ILE A 292 10.43 -13.75 17.68
N LEU A 293 9.29 -13.09 17.49
CA LEU A 293 8.46 -12.56 18.58
C LEU A 293 7.96 -13.65 19.55
N LYS A 294 7.40 -14.76 19.06
CA LYS A 294 6.80 -15.81 19.92
C LYS A 294 7.71 -16.32 21.04
N SER A 295 9.02 -16.30 20.82
CA SER A 295 10.01 -16.76 21.80
C SER A 295 10.48 -15.69 22.79
N ARG A 296 10.31 -14.40 22.47
CA ARG A 296 10.91 -13.27 23.22
C ARG A 296 9.90 -12.26 23.73
N ASP A 297 8.76 -12.12 23.05
CA ASP A 297 7.68 -11.18 23.38
C ASP A 297 6.33 -11.72 22.87
N ALA A 298 5.71 -12.61 23.65
CA ALA A 298 4.43 -13.21 23.31
C ALA A 298 3.27 -12.20 23.26
N LYS A 299 3.40 -11.05 23.93
CA LYS A 299 2.41 -9.97 23.85
C LYS A 299 2.51 -9.30 22.49
N LEU A 300 3.71 -8.88 22.07
CA LEU A 300 3.93 -8.25 20.77
C LEU A 300 3.59 -9.20 19.61
N ALA A 301 3.81 -10.51 19.77
CA ALA A 301 3.37 -11.51 18.78
C ALA A 301 1.84 -11.48 18.57
N LYS A 302 1.06 -11.33 19.64
CA LYS A 302 -0.41 -11.20 19.55
C LYS A 302 -0.82 -9.86 18.96
N GLU A 303 -0.10 -8.79 19.26
CA GLU A 303 -0.32 -7.47 18.66
C GLU A 303 -0.06 -7.50 17.15
N LEU A 304 0.99 -8.21 16.71
CA LEU A 304 1.29 -8.44 15.29
C LEU A 304 0.16 -9.23 14.59
N GLU A 305 -0.28 -10.35 15.19
CA GLU A 305 -1.39 -11.15 14.66
C GLU A 305 -2.69 -10.33 14.56
N ALA A 306 -2.98 -9.50 15.56
CA ALA A 306 -4.14 -8.61 15.54
C ALA A 306 -4.03 -7.51 14.47
N GLY A 307 -2.81 -6.99 14.23
CA GLY A 307 -2.56 -6.01 13.18
C GLY A 307 -2.79 -6.56 11.78
N LEU A 308 -2.21 -7.72 11.48
CA LEU A 308 -2.39 -8.38 10.18
C LEU A 308 -3.86 -8.74 9.95
N LEU A 309 -4.57 -9.17 11.00
CA LEU A 309 -6.00 -9.45 10.92
C LEU A 309 -6.81 -8.17 10.65
N THR A 310 -6.42 -7.05 11.27
CA THR A 310 -7.06 -5.75 11.07
C THR A 310 -6.84 -5.28 9.65
N GLU A 311 -5.58 -5.29 9.18
CA GLU A 311 -5.20 -4.98 7.80
C GLU A 311 -6.10 -5.76 6.84
N MET A 312 -6.06 -7.10 6.90
CA MET A 312 -6.89 -7.95 6.04
C MET A 312 -8.38 -7.65 6.17
N ALA A 313 -8.91 -7.43 7.38
CA ALA A 313 -10.32 -7.11 7.57
C ALA A 313 -10.71 -5.78 6.91
N LEU A 314 -9.86 -4.76 7.02
CA LEU A 314 -10.06 -3.48 6.33
C LEU A 314 -10.03 -3.67 4.81
N SER A 315 -9.14 -4.52 4.26
CA SER A 315 -9.14 -4.86 2.82
C SER A 315 -10.36 -5.63 2.38
N CYS A 316 -10.81 -6.61 3.16
CA CYS A 316 -12.03 -7.34 2.82
C CYS A 316 -13.24 -6.38 2.83
N ILE A 317 -13.35 -5.49 3.83
CA ILE A 317 -14.47 -4.54 3.97
C ILE A 317 -14.45 -3.50 2.84
N ALA A 318 -13.26 -3.05 2.45
CA ALA A 318 -13.06 -2.22 1.27
C ALA A 318 -13.55 -2.90 -0.02
N GLY A 319 -13.78 -4.22 -0.02
CA GLY A 319 -13.99 -4.98 -1.26
C GLY A 319 -12.68 -5.13 -2.04
N LYS A 320 -11.55 -4.76 -1.42
CA LYS A 320 -10.25 -4.67 -2.07
C LYS A 320 -9.28 -5.82 -1.77
N TRP A 321 -9.70 -6.81 -1.00
CA TRP A 321 -8.98 -8.08 -0.95
C TRP A 321 -8.98 -8.79 -2.32
N ASP A 322 -7.80 -8.87 -2.93
CA ASP A 322 -7.46 -9.53 -4.20
C ASP A 322 -7.19 -11.05 -4.04
N GLY A 323 -7.29 -11.56 -2.80
CA GLY A 323 -7.36 -13.00 -2.56
C GLY A 323 -8.64 -13.64 -3.07
N ASP A 324 -8.67 -14.98 -3.17
CA ASP A 324 -9.89 -15.74 -3.46
C ASP A 324 -10.96 -15.41 -2.39
N GLY A 325 -11.78 -14.37 -2.63
CA GLY A 325 -12.74 -13.83 -1.66
C GLY A 325 -13.81 -14.85 -1.25
N ASN A 326 -14.01 -15.88 -2.08
CA ASN A 326 -14.89 -17.02 -1.80
C ASN A 326 -14.21 -18.16 -1.02
N ARG A 327 -12.89 -18.12 -0.79
CA ARG A 327 -12.16 -19.17 -0.07
C ARG A 327 -11.61 -18.71 1.27
N ASP A 328 -11.30 -17.43 1.47
CA ASP A 328 -10.83 -16.97 2.77
C ASP A 328 -12.00 -16.93 3.78
N PRO A 329 -11.99 -17.73 4.87
CA PRO A 329 -13.06 -17.71 5.87
C PRO A 329 -13.23 -16.34 6.54
N ILE A 330 -12.17 -15.54 6.63
CA ILE A 330 -12.20 -14.23 7.29
C ILE A 330 -12.80 -13.20 6.35
N CYS A 331 -12.38 -13.13 5.09
CA CYS A 331 -13.10 -12.29 4.12
C CYS A 331 -14.53 -12.78 3.91
N ARG A 332 -14.81 -14.08 3.88
CA ARG A 332 -16.19 -14.58 3.85
C ARG A 332 -16.98 -14.20 5.09
N SER A 333 -16.39 -14.23 6.28
CA SER A 333 -17.09 -13.82 7.51
C SER A 333 -17.30 -12.30 7.55
N ALA A 334 -16.36 -11.51 7.02
CA ALA A 334 -16.50 -10.08 6.85
C ALA A 334 -17.62 -9.77 5.84
N MET A 335 -17.58 -10.40 4.66
CA MET A 335 -18.55 -10.21 3.57
C MET A 335 -19.94 -10.81 3.86
N ARG A 336 -20.06 -12.02 4.43
CA ARG A 336 -21.36 -12.67 4.74
C ARG A 336 -22.13 -11.95 5.84
N ARG A 337 -21.44 -11.24 6.73
CA ARG A 337 -22.11 -10.35 7.69
C ARG A 337 -22.66 -9.08 7.02
N GLY A 338 -22.34 -8.84 5.74
CA GLY A 338 -22.76 -7.69 4.94
C GLY A 338 -23.84 -7.91 3.87
N THR A 339 -24.14 -9.15 3.46
CA THR A 339 -25.00 -9.37 2.27
C THR A 339 -26.48 -9.66 2.58
N ALA A 340 -27.17 -8.82 3.36
CA ALA A 340 -28.59 -9.08 3.67
C ALA A 340 -29.52 -7.85 3.69
N VAL A 341 -29.50 -6.97 2.68
CA VAL A 341 -30.69 -6.17 2.30
C VAL A 341 -30.69 -5.90 0.78
N PRO A 342 -31.78 -6.19 0.05
CA PRO A 342 -31.93 -5.79 -1.35
C PRO A 342 -32.44 -4.34 -1.46
N GLY A 343 -31.72 -3.50 -2.22
CA GLY A 343 -32.24 -2.24 -2.76
C GLY A 343 -31.92 -0.97 -1.97
N ALA A 344 -30.78 -0.34 -2.25
CA ALA A 344 -30.58 1.09 -2.06
C ALA A 344 -29.40 1.56 -2.94
N GLY A 345 -29.69 2.28 -4.02
CA GLY A 345 -28.68 3.02 -4.79
C GLY A 345 -28.58 4.44 -4.26
N GLY A 346 -27.36 4.91 -3.99
CA GLY A 346 -27.07 6.31 -3.67
C GLY A 346 -25.73 6.53 -2.98
N GLY A 347 -24.74 7.09 -3.69
CA GLY A 347 -23.36 7.30 -3.24
C GLY A 347 -23.15 8.26 -2.05
N GLY A 348 -24.21 8.89 -1.53
CA GLY A 348 -24.12 9.69 -0.29
C GLY A 348 -24.12 8.86 0.99
N LEU A 349 -24.72 7.65 0.96
CA LEU A 349 -24.74 6.74 2.11
C LEU A 349 -23.39 6.00 2.28
N GLU A 350 -22.64 5.83 1.19
CA GLU A 350 -21.38 5.07 1.14
C GLU A 350 -20.28 5.75 1.96
N SER A 351 -20.12 7.08 1.83
CA SER A 351 -19.17 7.90 2.58
C SER A 351 -19.42 7.94 4.09
N GLU A 352 -20.69 8.01 4.49
CA GLU A 352 -21.09 8.14 5.89
C GLU A 352 -20.91 6.82 6.66
N ILE A 353 -21.13 5.70 5.97
CA ILE A 353 -21.05 4.36 6.53
C ILE A 353 -19.60 3.93 6.69
N VAL A 354 -18.76 3.97 5.66
CA VAL A 354 -17.35 3.54 5.82
C VAL A 354 -16.58 4.45 6.79
N GLY A 355 -16.97 5.73 6.92
CA GLY A 355 -16.49 6.60 7.99
C GLY A 355 -16.82 6.03 9.37
N LEU A 356 -18.04 5.55 9.57
CA LEU A 356 -18.47 4.91 10.81
C LEU A 356 -17.79 3.54 11.06
N ALA A 357 -17.39 2.79 10.01
CA ALA A 357 -16.64 1.53 10.13
C ALA A 357 -15.21 1.78 10.59
N ALA A 358 -14.55 2.77 9.98
CA ALA A 358 -13.30 3.30 10.49
C ALA A 358 -13.50 3.72 11.95
N ASN A 359 -14.54 4.45 12.31
CA ASN A 359 -14.73 4.91 13.69
C ASN A 359 -14.91 3.81 14.75
N LEU A 360 -15.42 2.64 14.35
CA LEU A 360 -15.62 1.50 15.26
C LEU A 360 -14.43 0.54 15.29
N LEU A 361 -13.83 0.27 14.13
CA LEU A 361 -12.73 -0.68 13.99
C LEU A 361 -11.37 -0.02 14.24
N LEU A 362 -11.20 1.25 13.87
CA LEU A 362 -9.93 1.98 14.00
C LEU A 362 -9.51 2.14 15.47
N PRO A 363 -10.38 2.49 16.44
CA PRO A 363 -9.97 2.52 17.84
C PRO A 363 -9.65 1.13 18.40
N PHE A 364 -10.27 0.08 17.86
CA PHE A 364 -9.94 -1.30 18.25
C PHE A 364 -8.60 -1.71 17.63
N ALA A 365 -8.43 -1.53 16.33
CA ALA A 365 -7.19 -1.70 15.59
C ALA A 365 -6.02 -1.02 16.30
N LEU A 366 -6.08 0.30 16.47
CA LEU A 366 -5.08 1.13 17.14
C LEU A 366 -4.78 0.64 18.56
N LYS A 367 -5.78 0.14 19.29
CA LYS A 367 -5.59 -0.43 20.64
C LYS A 367 -4.81 -1.75 20.65
N TYR A 368 -4.92 -2.58 19.61
CA TYR A 368 -4.29 -3.90 19.56
C TYR A 368 -3.01 -3.96 18.72
N THR A 369 -2.75 -2.97 17.90
CA THR A 369 -1.48 -2.81 17.16
C THR A 369 -0.56 -1.75 17.75
N GLY A 370 -0.92 -1.24 18.94
CA GLY A 370 -0.37 -0.05 19.59
C GLY A 370 1.10 0.17 19.31
N MET A 371 1.99 -0.78 19.63
CA MET A 371 3.42 -0.54 19.44
C MET A 371 3.83 -0.21 17.98
N PHE A 372 3.27 -0.90 16.98
CA PHE A 372 3.68 -0.72 15.58
C PHE A 372 3.27 0.66 15.06
N TRP A 373 2.04 1.09 15.35
CA TRP A 373 1.53 2.41 14.95
C TRP A 373 2.02 3.54 15.86
N ASP A 374 2.14 3.31 17.16
CA ASP A 374 2.68 4.28 18.12
C ASP A 374 4.12 4.64 17.73
N ILE A 375 4.96 3.65 17.42
CA ILE A 375 6.32 3.88 16.94
C ILE A 375 6.33 4.58 15.59
N HIS A 376 5.45 4.17 14.69
CA HIS A 376 5.35 4.80 13.38
C HIS A 376 5.07 6.31 13.50
N GLY A 377 4.06 6.70 14.29
CA GLY A 377 3.73 8.10 14.54
C GLY A 377 4.78 8.84 15.36
N GLN A 378 5.23 8.26 16.48
CA GLN A 378 6.18 8.89 17.40
C GLN A 378 7.50 9.26 16.72
N TYR A 379 7.94 8.46 15.74
CA TYR A 379 9.20 8.67 15.02
C TYR A 379 9.02 9.25 13.62
N HIS A 380 7.79 9.67 13.28
CA HIS A 380 7.48 10.37 12.03
C HIS A 380 7.97 9.61 10.80
N VAL A 381 7.70 8.31 10.73
CA VAL A 381 8.30 7.42 9.72
C VAL A 381 7.98 7.90 8.29
N LEU A 382 6.72 8.19 7.98
CA LEU A 382 6.33 8.64 6.64
C LEU A 382 6.92 10.01 6.31
N GLU A 383 6.86 10.96 7.24
CA GLU A 383 7.39 12.30 6.99
C GLU A 383 8.90 12.28 6.75
N ARG A 384 9.63 11.38 7.43
CA ARG A 384 11.07 11.20 7.20
C ARG A 384 11.39 10.51 5.88
N LEU A 385 10.55 9.57 5.43
CA LEU A 385 10.69 8.92 4.13
C LEU A 385 10.37 9.88 2.98
N ALA A 386 9.29 10.66 3.13
CA ALA A 386 8.83 11.65 2.16
C ALA A 386 9.62 12.97 2.19
N ASP A 387 10.67 13.07 3.02
CA ASP A 387 11.50 14.27 3.14
C ASP A 387 12.07 14.69 1.77
N GLN A 388 11.61 15.85 1.30
CA GLN A 388 11.98 16.47 0.03
C GLN A 388 11.40 15.81 -1.24
N LEU A 389 10.38 14.94 -1.11
CA LEU A 389 9.62 14.48 -2.28
C LEU A 389 8.63 15.53 -2.78
N GLY A 390 8.15 16.41 -1.92
CA GLY A 390 7.16 17.41 -2.28
C GLY A 390 6.93 18.49 -1.23
N SER A 391 5.79 19.15 -1.39
CA SER A 391 5.33 20.27 -0.55
C SER A 391 4.15 19.86 0.35
N ASP A 392 3.89 20.64 1.40
CA ASP A 392 2.74 20.45 2.28
C ASP A 392 1.38 20.55 1.56
N SER A 393 1.36 21.05 0.32
CA SER A 393 0.18 21.08 -0.55
C SER A 393 -0.09 19.77 -1.31
N GLY A 394 0.74 18.74 -1.14
CA GLY A 394 0.58 17.45 -1.84
C GLY A 394 1.05 17.45 -3.29
N HIS A 395 1.85 18.46 -3.68
CA HIS A 395 2.51 18.51 -4.99
C HIS A 395 3.96 18.05 -4.87
N TYR A 396 4.40 17.24 -5.82
CA TYR A 396 5.79 16.79 -5.91
C TYR A 396 6.72 17.96 -6.24
N GLY A 397 7.93 17.90 -5.70
CA GLY A 397 8.91 18.99 -5.76
C GLY A 397 10.22 18.53 -6.38
N PHE A 398 10.42 18.82 -7.67
CA PHE A 398 11.64 18.49 -8.38
C PHE A 398 12.65 19.64 -8.29
N LYS A 399 13.72 19.45 -7.51
CA LYS A 399 14.86 20.37 -7.53
C LYS A 399 15.69 20.04 -8.77
N LYS A 400 15.63 20.91 -9.79
CA LYS A 400 16.47 20.83 -10.99
C LYS A 400 17.87 21.33 -10.73
#